data_AF-A0A2M9LIZ9-F1
#
_entry.id   AF-A0A2M9LIZ9-F1
#
_cell.length_a   1.000
_cell.length_b   1.000
_cell.length_c   1.000
_cell.angle_alpha   90.00
_cell.angle_beta   90.00
_cell.angle_gamma   90.00
#
_symmetry.space_group_name_H-M   'P 1'
#
loop_
_entity.id
_entity.type
_entity.pdbx_description
1 polymer ?
#
loop_
_entity_poly.entity_id
_entity_poly.type
_entity_poly.pdbx_seq_one_letter_code
_entity_poly.pdbx_strand_id
1 'polypeptide(L)'
;MNRAEAGRLLMHAAAFDNRQPSEAAAEAWAAALGNMPFDQDALAAVARYYATPPARPGDRLWIQPHDIRTHRAAIRGERLDGFVYEPQPGDDNPKTYLQNLRRQKALVAGGHRPAAVRPALPPGESDRMNGTLALVGRRVPVSDDEPTNSPLSVACPKCTARLGQQCTRSGHPITTPHPARVRVANGEPATDPDAERAAEQRRTAAAAYLDSLTDEERAELAAHQEQMRRTS
;
A
#
# COMPACT_ATOMS: atom_id res chain seq x y z
N MET A 1 18.43 -8.04 -18.91
CA MET A 1 18.44 -7.41 -20.23
C MET A 1 19.83 -6.92 -20.47
N ASN A 2 20.52 -7.49 -21.44
CA ASN A 2 21.82 -6.97 -21.84
C ASN A 2 21.66 -5.69 -22.70
N ARG A 3 22.77 -5.03 -23.03
CA ARG A 3 22.78 -3.79 -23.82
C ARG A 3 22.12 -3.95 -25.20
N ALA A 4 22.39 -5.04 -25.91
CA ALA A 4 21.83 -5.29 -27.24
C ALA A 4 20.31 -5.48 -27.19
N GLU A 5 19.83 -6.24 -26.22
CA GLU A 5 18.41 -6.44 -25.93
C GLU A 5 17.70 -5.13 -25.55
N ALA A 6 18.30 -4.34 -24.66
CA ALA A 6 17.76 -3.05 -24.26
C ALA A 6 17.69 -2.08 -25.45
N GLY A 7 18.70 -2.10 -26.33
CA GLY A 7 18.69 -1.36 -27.58
C GLY A 7 17.53 -1.77 -28.50
N ARG A 8 17.27 -3.07 -28.67
CA ARG A 8 16.10 -3.55 -29.45
C ARG A 8 14.77 -3.12 -28.83
N LEU A 9 14.63 -3.19 -27.51
CA LEU A 9 13.42 -2.72 -26.83
C LEU A 9 13.24 -1.21 -26.99
N LEU A 10 14.32 -0.44 -26.88
CA LEU A 10 14.31 1.01 -27.05
C LEU A 10 13.97 1.43 -28.48
N MET A 11 14.45 0.68 -29.49
CA MET A 11 14.03 0.85 -30.88
C MET A 11 12.54 0.54 -31.09
N HIS A 12 12.00 -0.46 -30.38
CA HIS A 12 10.56 -0.74 -30.41
C HIS A 12 9.75 0.41 -29.81
N ALA A 13 10.18 0.97 -28.68
CA ALA A 13 9.55 2.17 -28.10
C ALA A 13 9.65 3.40 -29.02
N ALA A 14 10.80 3.56 -29.69
CA ALA A 14 11.02 4.64 -30.65
C ALA A 14 10.06 4.63 -31.84
N ALA A 15 9.56 3.47 -32.24
CA ALA A 15 8.55 3.37 -33.29
C ALA A 15 7.19 3.99 -32.89
N PHE A 16 6.92 4.14 -31.59
CA PHE A 16 5.70 4.80 -31.09
C PHE A 16 5.89 6.29 -30.86
N ASP A 17 7.02 6.66 -30.27
CA ASP A 17 7.23 8.04 -29.82
C ASP A 17 8.19 8.83 -30.70
N ASN A 18 8.74 8.30 -31.78
CA ASN A 18 9.68 8.99 -32.67
C ASN A 18 10.97 9.49 -32.00
N ARG A 19 11.41 8.91 -30.87
CA ARG A 19 12.76 9.18 -30.34
C ARG A 19 13.84 8.58 -31.26
N GLN A 20 15.07 9.09 -31.16
CA GLN A 20 16.25 8.54 -31.86
C GLN A 20 17.20 7.94 -30.83
N PRO A 21 17.14 6.62 -30.56
CA PRO A 21 17.97 5.98 -29.54
C PRO A 21 19.46 6.05 -29.87
N SER A 22 20.27 6.40 -28.87
CA SER A 22 21.73 6.30 -28.96
C SER A 22 22.25 5.04 -28.27
N GLU A 23 23.50 4.71 -28.55
CA GLU A 23 24.22 3.63 -27.85
C GLU A 23 24.26 3.83 -26.33
N ALA A 24 24.50 5.07 -25.88
CA ALA A 24 24.49 5.43 -24.48
C ALA A 24 23.10 5.26 -23.85
N ALA A 25 22.02 5.54 -24.59
CA ALA A 25 20.66 5.32 -24.11
C ALA A 25 20.35 3.82 -23.94
N ALA A 26 20.85 2.96 -24.85
CA ALA A 26 20.72 1.51 -24.72
C ALA A 26 21.48 0.97 -23.49
N GLU A 27 22.67 1.50 -23.20
CA GLU A 27 23.43 1.16 -22.00
C GLU A 27 22.71 1.59 -20.71
N ALA A 28 22.20 2.83 -20.67
CA ALA A 28 21.41 3.32 -19.54
C ALA A 28 20.14 2.48 -19.31
N TRP A 29 19.45 2.09 -20.39
CA TRP A 29 18.29 1.20 -20.31
C TRP A 29 18.64 -0.19 -19.81
N ALA A 30 19.76 -0.77 -20.25
CA ALA A 30 20.22 -2.06 -19.77
C ALA A 30 20.53 -2.04 -18.27
N ALA A 31 21.22 -0.99 -17.80
CA ALA A 31 21.48 -0.78 -16.38
C ALA A 31 20.18 -0.64 -15.57
N ALA A 32 19.22 0.15 -16.08
CA ALA A 32 17.94 0.37 -15.40
C ALA A 32 17.02 -0.86 -15.39
N LEU A 33 17.01 -1.68 -16.44
CA LEU A 33 16.18 -2.89 -16.55
C LEU A 33 16.80 -4.12 -15.86
N GLY A 34 18.12 -4.10 -15.63
CA GLY A 34 18.84 -5.13 -14.87
C GLY A 34 18.60 -6.52 -15.43
N ASN A 35 18.18 -7.48 -14.61
CA ASN A 35 17.99 -8.88 -15.02
C ASN A 35 16.65 -9.18 -15.74
N MET A 36 15.86 -8.18 -16.12
CA MET A 36 14.63 -8.42 -16.87
C MET A 36 14.92 -9.05 -18.24
N PRO A 37 14.24 -10.13 -18.66
CA PRO A 37 14.45 -10.71 -19.99
C PRO A 37 13.84 -9.83 -21.09
N PHE A 38 14.41 -9.88 -22.29
CA PHE A 38 13.78 -9.35 -23.50
C PHE A 38 12.86 -10.40 -24.10
N ASP A 39 11.60 -10.38 -23.67
CA ASP A 39 10.56 -11.32 -24.06
C ASP A 39 9.33 -10.61 -24.63
N GLN A 40 8.34 -11.40 -25.05
CA GLN A 40 7.09 -10.86 -25.60
C GLN A 40 6.35 -9.99 -24.57
N ASP A 41 6.49 -10.27 -23.26
CA ASP A 41 5.88 -9.45 -22.21
C ASP A 41 6.53 -8.06 -22.13
N ALA A 42 7.84 -7.94 -22.36
CA ALA A 42 8.53 -6.65 -22.43
C ALA A 42 8.06 -5.82 -23.63
N LEU A 43 7.84 -6.46 -24.79
CA LEU A 43 7.26 -5.78 -25.97
C LEU A 43 5.79 -5.39 -25.74
N ALA A 44 4.99 -6.30 -25.18
CA ALA A 44 3.60 -6.02 -24.83
C ALA A 44 3.47 -4.91 -23.79
N ALA A 45 4.43 -4.77 -22.88
CA ALA A 45 4.49 -3.66 -21.92
C ALA A 45 4.62 -2.30 -22.60
N VAL A 46 5.44 -2.20 -23.67
CA VAL A 46 5.55 -0.97 -24.49
C VAL A 46 4.21 -0.67 -25.16
N ALA A 47 3.63 -1.65 -25.85
CA ALA A 47 2.35 -1.48 -26.54
C ALA A 47 1.22 -1.07 -25.56
N ARG A 48 1.17 -1.68 -24.37
CA ARG A 48 0.19 -1.37 -23.33
C ARG A 48 0.32 0.06 -22.80
N TYR A 49 1.53 0.56 -22.61
CA TYR A 49 1.77 1.93 -22.19
C TYR A 49 1.20 2.92 -23.22
N TYR A 50 1.53 2.73 -24.50
CA TYR A 50 1.06 3.61 -25.58
C TYR A 50 -0.42 3.46 -25.94
N ALA A 51 -1.06 2.34 -25.57
CA ALA A 51 -2.51 2.18 -25.67
C ALA A 51 -3.29 3.00 -24.63
N THR A 52 -2.61 3.51 -23.60
CA THR A 52 -3.25 4.30 -22.55
C THR A 52 -3.29 5.78 -22.96
N PRO A 53 -4.46 6.44 -22.94
CA PRO A 53 -4.54 7.87 -23.22
C PRO A 53 -3.65 8.69 -22.28
N PRO A 54 -3.03 9.79 -22.75
CA PRO A 54 -2.27 10.67 -21.88
C PRO A 54 -3.17 11.28 -20.80
N ALA A 55 -2.59 11.55 -19.63
CA ALA A 55 -3.32 12.11 -18.49
C ALA A 55 -3.97 13.47 -18.80
N ARG A 56 -3.37 14.23 -19.71
CA ARG A 56 -3.94 15.47 -20.25
C ARG A 56 -4.02 15.36 -21.78
N PRO A 57 -5.11 15.85 -22.39
CA PRO A 57 -5.19 15.95 -23.84
C PRO A 57 -4.01 16.77 -24.41
N GLY A 58 -3.32 16.21 -25.41
CA GLY A 58 -2.19 16.86 -26.08
C GLY A 58 -0.82 16.54 -25.50
N ASP A 59 -0.73 15.92 -24.32
CA ASP A 59 0.57 15.50 -23.77
C ASP A 59 1.15 14.34 -24.59
N ARG A 60 2.46 14.41 -24.85
CA ARG A 60 3.19 13.32 -25.50
C ARG A 60 3.50 12.23 -24.49
N LEU A 61 3.14 11.00 -24.82
CA LEU A 61 3.55 9.83 -24.05
C LEU A 61 5.04 9.58 -24.25
N TRP A 62 5.75 9.35 -23.15
CA TRP A 62 7.18 9.06 -23.17
C TRP A 62 7.52 7.95 -22.19
N ILE A 63 7.67 6.74 -22.71
CA ILE A 63 7.96 5.58 -21.87
C ILE A 63 9.38 5.62 -21.29
N GLN A 64 9.49 5.22 -20.02
CA GLN A 64 10.73 5.07 -19.28
C GLN A 64 10.96 3.60 -18.85
N PRO A 65 12.18 3.20 -18.47
CA PRO A 65 12.47 1.83 -18.06
C PRO A 65 11.60 1.28 -16.92
N HIS A 66 11.20 2.14 -15.98
CA HIS A 66 10.37 1.72 -14.85
C HIS A 66 8.93 1.41 -15.27
N ASP A 67 8.40 2.09 -16.29
CA ASP A 67 7.07 1.80 -16.86
C ASP A 67 7.04 0.37 -17.43
N ILE A 68 8.11 -0.06 -18.10
CA ILE A 68 8.25 -1.44 -18.62
C ILE A 68 8.13 -2.45 -17.47
N ARG A 69 8.81 -2.20 -16.34
CA ARG A 69 8.73 -3.07 -15.14
C ARG A 69 7.30 -3.18 -14.64
N THR A 70 6.63 -2.04 -14.49
CA THR A 70 5.25 -1.95 -14.01
C THR A 70 4.29 -2.69 -14.94
N HIS A 71 4.29 -2.39 -16.24
CA HIS A 71 3.37 -3.00 -17.19
C HIS A 71 3.66 -4.49 -17.42
N ARG A 72 4.95 -4.89 -17.48
CA ARG A 72 5.31 -6.30 -17.58
C ARG A 72 4.87 -7.08 -16.34
N ALA A 73 5.01 -6.52 -15.15
CA ALA A 73 4.52 -7.14 -13.92
C ALA A 73 2.99 -7.26 -13.93
N ALA A 74 2.27 -6.23 -14.39
CA ALA A 74 0.82 -6.26 -14.52
C ALA A 74 0.34 -7.35 -15.49
N ILE A 75 0.90 -7.45 -16.70
CA ILE A 75 0.58 -8.48 -17.70
C ILE A 75 0.77 -9.88 -17.12
N ARG A 76 1.87 -10.09 -16.38
CA ARG A 76 2.16 -11.38 -15.74
C ARG A 76 1.23 -11.66 -14.57
N GLY A 77 0.83 -10.63 -13.84
CA GLY A 77 -0.15 -10.70 -12.75
C GLY A 77 -1.54 -11.09 -13.25
N GLU A 78 -1.98 -10.52 -14.38
CA GLU A 78 -3.25 -10.88 -15.02
C GLU A 78 -3.31 -12.35 -15.43
N ARG A 79 -2.20 -12.91 -15.94
CA ARG A 79 -2.15 -14.36 -16.22
C ARG A 79 -2.17 -15.23 -14.98
N LEU A 80 -1.74 -14.69 -13.84
CA LEU A 80 -1.80 -15.37 -12.56
C LEU A 80 -3.14 -15.16 -11.85
N ASP A 81 -4.05 -14.36 -12.40
CA ASP A 81 -5.38 -14.20 -11.85
C ASP A 81 -6.13 -15.54 -11.92
N GLY A 82 -6.73 -15.93 -10.80
CA GLY A 82 -7.34 -17.25 -10.64
C GLY A 82 -6.38 -18.44 -10.67
N PHE A 83 -5.06 -18.25 -10.59
CA PHE A 83 -4.09 -19.36 -10.59
C PHE A 83 -4.34 -20.35 -9.46
N VAL A 84 -4.59 -21.61 -9.84
CA VAL A 84 -4.64 -22.76 -8.93
C VAL A 84 -3.39 -23.61 -9.15
N TYR A 85 -2.72 -23.96 -8.05
CA TYR A 85 -1.59 -24.88 -8.10
C TYR A 85 -2.08 -26.31 -8.32
N GLU A 86 -1.45 -27.02 -9.26
CA GLU A 86 -1.71 -28.45 -9.47
C GLU A 86 -0.64 -29.28 -8.78
N PRO A 87 -1.01 -30.14 -7.81
CA PRO A 87 -0.05 -31.00 -7.12
C PRO A 87 0.82 -31.82 -8.07
N GLN A 88 2.11 -31.90 -7.75
CA GLN A 88 3.10 -32.68 -8.50
C GLN A 88 3.66 -33.81 -7.63
N PRO A 89 4.19 -34.88 -8.25
CA PRO A 89 4.90 -35.93 -7.51
C PRO A 89 6.02 -35.35 -6.65
N GLY A 90 6.10 -35.79 -5.39
CA GLY A 90 7.11 -35.33 -4.43
C GLY A 90 6.75 -34.07 -3.63
N ASP A 91 5.52 -33.55 -3.78
CA ASP A 91 5.01 -32.42 -2.99
C ASP A 91 4.84 -32.72 -1.49
N ASP A 92 4.98 -33.97 -1.08
CA ASP A 92 5.01 -34.38 0.34
C ASP A 92 6.18 -33.71 1.11
N ASN A 93 7.25 -33.32 0.40
CA ASN A 93 8.35 -32.54 0.96
C ASN A 93 8.11 -31.04 0.73
N PRO A 94 8.03 -30.20 1.79
CA PRO A 94 7.80 -28.76 1.66
C PRO A 94 8.77 -28.03 0.73
N LYS A 95 10.05 -28.45 0.68
CA LYS A 95 11.05 -27.83 -0.19
C LYS A 95 10.73 -28.09 -1.67
N THR A 96 10.33 -29.31 -1.99
CA THR A 96 9.93 -29.73 -3.34
C THR A 96 8.65 -29.03 -3.76
N TYR A 97 7.65 -28.99 -2.88
CA TYR A 97 6.41 -28.25 -3.11
C TYR A 97 6.65 -26.78 -3.46
N LEU A 98 7.49 -26.07 -2.69
CA LEU A 98 7.78 -24.66 -2.96
C LEU A 98 8.53 -24.45 -4.28
N GLN A 99 9.41 -25.37 -4.67
CA GLN A 99 10.09 -25.32 -5.97
C GLN A 99 9.10 -25.53 -7.12
N ASN A 100 8.23 -26.53 -7.01
CA ASN A 100 7.20 -26.84 -7.99
C ASN A 100 6.19 -25.69 -8.13
N LEU A 101 5.74 -25.11 -7.01
CA LEU A 101 4.86 -23.95 -6.99
C LEU A 101 5.49 -22.74 -7.72
N ARG A 102 6.75 -22.42 -7.44
CA ARG A 102 7.47 -21.33 -8.14
C ARG A 102 7.61 -21.61 -9.62
N ARG A 103 7.92 -22.85 -10.00
CA ARG A 103 8.05 -23.27 -11.41
C ARG A 103 6.71 -23.13 -12.14
N GLN A 104 5.62 -23.63 -11.58
CA GLN A 104 4.30 -23.51 -12.19
C GLN A 104 3.86 -22.05 -12.33
N LYS A 105 4.03 -21.24 -11.28
CA LYS A 105 3.75 -19.80 -11.35
C LYS A 105 4.59 -19.12 -12.43
N ALA A 106 5.87 -19.47 -12.57
CA ALA A 106 6.73 -18.90 -13.62
C ALA A 106 6.26 -19.27 -15.03
N LEU A 107 5.84 -20.52 -15.24
CA LEU A 107 5.29 -21.01 -16.52
C LEU A 107 3.99 -20.29 -16.89
N VAL A 108 3.06 -20.16 -15.94
CA VAL A 108 1.78 -19.48 -16.17
C VAL A 108 1.99 -17.99 -16.39
N ALA A 109 2.76 -17.32 -15.54
CA ALA A 109 3.09 -15.91 -15.71
C ALA A 109 3.80 -15.64 -17.04
N GLY A 110 4.66 -16.56 -17.51
CA GLY A 110 5.33 -16.47 -18.81
C GLY A 110 4.46 -16.83 -20.01
N GLY A 111 3.19 -17.23 -19.82
CA GLY A 111 2.30 -17.63 -20.92
C GLY A 111 2.65 -18.98 -21.56
N HIS A 112 3.54 -19.77 -20.96
CA HIS A 112 3.86 -21.12 -21.45
C HIS A 112 2.80 -22.16 -21.07
N ARG A 113 1.89 -21.80 -20.17
CA ARG A 113 0.79 -22.63 -19.68
C ARG A 113 -0.39 -21.73 -19.29
N PRO A 114 -1.64 -22.09 -19.63
CA PRO A 114 -2.80 -21.39 -19.08
C PRO A 114 -2.90 -21.58 -17.57
N ALA A 115 -3.46 -20.59 -16.85
CA ALA A 115 -3.83 -20.77 -15.45
C ALA A 115 -4.89 -21.88 -15.36
N ALA A 116 -4.73 -22.79 -14.40
CA ALA A 116 -5.80 -23.71 -14.05
C ALA A 116 -6.96 -22.89 -13.47
N VAL A 117 -8.04 -22.76 -14.25
CA VAL A 117 -9.22 -22.00 -13.85
C VAL A 117 -9.96 -22.82 -12.80
N ARG A 118 -10.16 -22.23 -11.62
CA ARG A 118 -11.08 -22.79 -10.63
C ARG A 118 -12.46 -22.86 -11.28
N PRO A 119 -13.14 -24.02 -11.35
CA PRO A 119 -14.53 -24.02 -11.76
C PRO A 119 -15.28 -23.04 -10.87
N ALA A 120 -16.04 -22.13 -11.49
CA ALA A 120 -16.90 -21.23 -10.75
C ALA A 120 -17.72 -22.09 -9.78
N LEU A 121 -17.80 -21.67 -8.51
CA LEU A 121 -18.74 -22.30 -7.60
C LEU A 121 -20.11 -22.28 -8.31
N PRO A 122 -20.80 -23.43 -8.41
CA PRO A 122 -22.13 -23.43 -9.00
C PRO A 122 -22.97 -22.37 -8.27
N PRO A 123 -23.88 -21.65 -8.98
CA PRO A 123 -24.81 -20.75 -8.32
C PRO A 123 -25.44 -21.52 -7.17
N GLY A 124 -25.25 -21.03 -5.95
CA GLY A 124 -25.47 -21.83 -4.75
C GLY A 124 -26.94 -22.18 -4.58
N GLU A 125 -27.39 -23.30 -5.12
CA GLU A 125 -28.50 -24.05 -4.56
C GLU A 125 -27.99 -24.65 -3.25
N SER A 126 -28.09 -23.89 -2.17
CA SER A 126 -27.69 -24.38 -0.87
C SER A 126 -28.88 -24.26 0.07
N ASP A 127 -29.62 -25.36 0.17
CA ASP A 127 -30.48 -25.65 1.32
C ASP A 127 -29.72 -25.50 2.64
N ARG A 128 -28.39 -25.64 2.62
CA ARG A 128 -27.50 -25.27 3.72
C ARG A 128 -27.53 -23.77 4.06
N MET A 129 -27.47 -22.87 3.08
CA MET A 129 -27.54 -21.43 3.30
C MET A 129 -28.94 -21.03 3.78
N ASN A 130 -29.98 -21.65 3.24
CA ASN A 130 -31.35 -21.48 3.74
C ASN A 130 -31.51 -22.02 5.17
N GLY A 131 -30.85 -23.13 5.50
CA GLY A 131 -30.78 -23.67 6.86
C GLY A 131 -30.04 -22.75 7.84
N THR A 132 -28.94 -22.12 7.42
CA THR A 132 -28.26 -21.09 8.24
C THR A 132 -29.08 -19.80 8.34
N LEU A 133 -29.79 -19.39 7.29
CA LEU A 133 -30.71 -18.25 7.35
C LEU A 133 -31.91 -18.54 8.27
N ALA A 134 -32.39 -19.78 8.35
CA ALA A 134 -33.42 -20.20 9.30
C ALA A 134 -32.93 -20.22 10.77
N LEU A 135 -31.61 -20.20 10.98
CA LEU A 135 -31.00 -20.04 12.31
C LEU A 135 -30.80 -18.55 12.68
N VAL A 136 -30.90 -17.62 11.73
CA VAL A 136 -30.89 -16.18 11.99
C VAL A 136 -32.20 -15.82 12.71
N GLY A 137 -32.09 -15.46 13.99
CA GLY A 137 -33.24 -15.16 14.87
C GLY A 137 -33.35 -16.06 16.10
N ARG A 138 -32.56 -17.15 16.20
CA ARG A 138 -32.37 -17.83 17.48
C ARG A 138 -31.46 -16.98 18.38
N ARG A 139 -31.84 -16.81 19.65
CA ARG A 139 -30.94 -16.23 20.66
C ARG A 139 -29.72 -17.14 20.74
N VAL A 140 -28.57 -16.61 20.34
CA VAL A 140 -27.27 -17.19 20.70
C VAL A 140 -27.23 -17.20 22.23
N PRO A 141 -26.86 -18.32 22.88
CA PRO A 141 -26.59 -18.30 24.31
C PRO A 141 -25.53 -17.22 24.54
N VAL A 142 -25.92 -16.13 25.21
CA VAL A 142 -24.98 -15.12 25.64
C VAL A 142 -24.10 -15.84 26.65
N SER A 143 -22.82 -16.03 26.36
CA SER A 143 -21.90 -16.44 27.41
C SER A 143 -21.86 -15.30 28.43
N ASP A 144 -21.84 -15.62 29.72
CA ASP A 144 -21.68 -14.64 30.81
C ASP A 144 -20.26 -14.02 30.84
N ASP A 145 -19.54 -14.06 29.71
CA ASP A 145 -18.27 -13.38 29.55
C ASP A 145 -18.56 -11.89 29.44
N GLU A 146 -18.20 -11.14 30.49
CA GLU A 146 -18.20 -9.68 30.45
C GLU A 146 -17.49 -9.21 29.16
N PRO A 147 -18.13 -8.36 28.33
CA PRO A 147 -17.51 -7.87 27.11
C PRO A 147 -16.23 -7.13 27.48
N THR A 148 -15.09 -7.74 27.15
CA THR A 148 -13.81 -7.07 27.30
C THR A 148 -13.79 -5.91 26.31
N ASN A 149 -13.91 -4.68 26.84
CA ASN A 149 -13.91 -3.45 26.07
C ASN A 149 -12.53 -3.23 25.43
N SER A 150 -12.30 -3.91 24.31
CA SER A 150 -11.08 -3.78 23.53
C SER A 150 -11.01 -2.37 22.94
N PRO A 151 -9.88 -1.65 23.05
CA PRO A 151 -9.73 -0.33 22.42
C PRO A 151 -10.04 -0.30 20.92
N LEU A 152 -9.97 -1.45 20.23
CA LEU A 152 -10.27 -1.55 18.80
C LEU A 152 -11.78 -1.60 18.48
N SER A 153 -12.65 -1.78 19.49
CA SER A 153 -14.11 -1.82 19.34
C SER A 153 -14.74 -0.44 19.11
N VAL A 154 -13.97 0.64 19.22
CA VAL A 154 -14.39 2.02 18.95
C VAL A 154 -13.47 2.69 17.93
N ALA A 155 -13.99 3.69 17.21
CA ALA A 155 -13.17 4.52 16.33
C ALA A 155 -12.23 5.42 17.14
N CYS A 156 -11.02 5.70 16.64
CA CYS A 156 -10.08 6.56 17.34
C CYS A 156 -10.42 8.05 17.11
N PRO A 157 -10.74 8.83 18.16
CA PRO A 157 -11.04 10.26 18.01
C PRO A 157 -9.81 11.10 17.65
N LYS A 158 -8.59 10.60 17.92
CA LYS A 158 -7.33 11.33 17.69
C LYS A 158 -6.78 11.20 16.27
N CYS A 159 -6.83 10.00 15.69
CA CYS A 159 -6.24 9.70 14.37
C CYS A 159 -7.25 9.18 13.36
N THR A 160 -8.54 9.20 13.70
CA THR A 160 -9.68 8.77 12.86
C THR A 160 -9.62 7.31 12.36
N ALA A 161 -8.73 6.49 12.93
CA ALA A 161 -8.67 5.06 12.67
C ALA A 161 -10.03 4.38 12.93
N ARG A 162 -10.50 3.60 11.95
CA ARG A 162 -11.80 2.91 11.98
C ARG A 162 -11.81 1.77 13.02
N LEU A 163 -13.01 1.26 13.29
CA LEU A 163 -13.25 0.05 14.07
C LEU A 163 -12.36 -1.11 13.57
N GLY A 164 -11.71 -1.83 14.48
CA GLY A 164 -10.79 -2.92 14.16
C GLY A 164 -9.42 -2.53 13.58
N GLN A 165 -9.22 -1.27 13.14
CA GLN A 165 -7.95 -0.80 12.58
C GLN A 165 -7.01 -0.31 13.67
N GLN A 166 -5.71 -0.52 13.50
CA GLN A 166 -4.69 0.04 14.40
C GLN A 166 -4.66 1.58 14.31
N CYS A 167 -4.22 2.23 15.39
CA CYS A 167 -3.98 3.67 15.34
C CYS A 167 -2.78 3.97 14.45
N THR A 168 -2.70 5.18 13.92
CA THR A 168 -1.56 5.65 13.13
C THR A 168 -0.91 6.89 13.74
N ARG A 169 0.41 6.97 13.68
CA ARG A 169 1.20 8.17 14.02
C ARG A 169 2.04 8.54 12.81
N SER A 170 1.88 9.76 12.31
CA SER A 170 2.58 10.24 11.11
C SER A 170 2.42 9.30 9.90
N GLY A 171 1.22 8.75 9.72
CA GLY A 171 0.90 7.83 8.62
C GLY A 171 1.29 6.37 8.83
N HIS A 172 2.03 6.03 9.89
CA HIS A 172 2.46 4.66 10.17
C HIS A 172 1.65 4.01 11.29
N PRO A 173 1.31 2.71 11.18
CA PRO A 173 0.57 2.00 12.22
C PRO A 173 1.40 1.88 13.51
N ILE A 174 0.74 2.04 14.65
CA ILE A 174 1.33 1.88 15.99
C ILE A 174 0.63 0.73 16.73
N THR A 175 1.41 0.00 17.53
CA THR A 175 0.92 -1.16 18.31
C THR A 175 0.10 -0.73 19.53
N THR A 176 0.47 0.39 20.16
CA THR A 176 -0.25 0.95 21.31
C THR A 176 -1.35 1.91 20.83
N PRO A 177 -2.64 1.67 21.16
CA PRO A 177 -3.72 2.60 20.82
C PRO A 177 -3.51 3.98 21.45
N HIS A 178 -4.05 5.02 20.82
CA HIS A 178 -4.03 6.35 21.44
C HIS A 178 -4.82 6.35 22.77
N PRO A 179 -4.35 7.06 23.81
CA PRO A 179 -5.05 7.13 25.10
C PRO A 179 -6.51 7.56 24.97
N ALA A 180 -6.81 8.51 24.08
CA ALA A 180 -8.18 8.96 23.80
C ALA A 180 -9.09 7.82 23.27
N ARG A 181 -8.53 6.83 22.56
CA ARG A 181 -9.30 5.66 22.09
C ARG A 181 -9.58 4.69 23.22
N VAL A 182 -8.60 4.46 24.10
CA VAL A 182 -8.75 3.60 25.28
C VAL A 182 -9.85 4.13 26.19
N ARG A 183 -9.87 5.45 26.42
CA ARG A 183 -10.90 6.12 27.23
C ARG A 183 -12.30 5.96 26.64
N VAL A 184 -12.47 6.24 25.35
CA VAL A 184 -13.77 6.04 24.69
C VAL A 184 -14.21 4.58 24.73
N ALA A 185 -13.29 3.62 24.60
CA ALA A 185 -13.60 2.20 24.74
C ALA A 185 -14.08 1.84 26.15
N ASN A 186 -13.56 2.54 27.16
CA ASN A 186 -13.98 2.41 28.56
C ASN A 186 -15.23 3.24 28.92
N GLY A 187 -15.84 3.94 27.96
CA GLY A 187 -17.00 4.81 28.20
C GLY A 187 -16.65 6.19 28.78
N GLU A 188 -15.37 6.55 28.81
CA GLU A 188 -14.89 7.84 29.27
C GLU A 188 -14.82 8.87 28.13
N PRO A 189 -14.81 10.19 28.45
CA PRO A 189 -14.62 11.24 27.45
C PRO A 189 -13.27 11.14 26.72
N ALA A 190 -13.27 11.45 25.42
CA ALA A 190 -12.08 11.38 24.56
C ALA A 190 -10.96 12.35 25.01
N THR A 191 -11.35 13.48 25.58
CA THR A 191 -10.45 14.49 26.17
C THR A 191 -10.50 14.40 27.68
N ASP A 192 -9.36 14.66 28.33
CA ASP A 192 -9.27 14.64 29.79
C ASP A 192 -9.52 16.08 30.27
N PRO A 193 -10.63 16.35 30.96
CA PRO A 193 -10.98 17.70 31.38
C PRO A 193 -9.92 18.34 32.27
N ASP A 194 -9.20 17.53 33.06
CA ASP A 194 -8.16 18.03 33.98
C ASP A 194 -6.90 18.40 33.20
N ALA A 195 -6.54 17.58 32.22
CA ALA A 195 -5.44 17.88 31.32
C ALA A 195 -5.72 19.13 30.47
N GLU A 196 -6.96 19.33 30.02
CA GLU A 196 -7.37 20.53 29.28
C GLU A 196 -7.31 21.78 30.17
N ARG A 197 -7.82 21.72 31.39
CA ARG A 197 -7.72 22.81 32.37
C ARG A 197 -6.27 23.16 32.69
N ALA A 198 -5.41 22.17 32.90
CA ALA A 198 -3.99 22.39 33.14
C ALA A 198 -3.26 22.96 31.91
N ALA A 199 -3.64 22.55 30.69
CA ALA A 199 -3.11 23.14 29.47
C ALA A 199 -3.53 24.61 29.31
N GLU A 200 -4.77 24.95 29.64
CA GLU A 200 -5.25 26.33 29.62
C GLU A 200 -4.52 27.20 30.66
N GLN A 201 -4.36 26.71 31.89
CA GLN A 201 -3.58 27.40 32.93
C GLN A 201 -2.13 27.68 32.50
N ARG A 202 -1.49 26.72 31.79
CA ARG A 202 -0.15 26.95 31.24
C ARG A 202 -0.14 27.99 30.13
N ARG A 203 -1.15 28.02 29.25
CA ARG A 203 -1.26 29.03 28.18
C ARG A 203 -1.46 30.43 28.77
N THR A 204 -2.34 30.57 29.75
CA THR A 204 -2.60 31.87 30.40
C THR A 204 -1.38 32.35 31.19
N ALA A 205 -0.71 31.46 31.92
CA ALA A 205 0.53 31.80 32.63
C ALA A 205 1.66 32.19 31.66
N ALA A 206 1.82 31.48 30.53
CA ALA A 206 2.80 31.83 29.51
C ALA A 206 2.48 33.17 28.84
N ALA A 207 1.22 33.44 28.54
CA ALA A 207 0.79 34.74 27.98
C ALA A 207 1.07 35.88 28.96
N ALA A 208 0.70 35.72 30.24
CA ALA A 208 0.98 36.71 31.28
C ALA A 208 2.49 36.95 31.46
N TYR A 209 3.30 35.89 31.36
CA TYR A 209 4.76 36.01 31.40
C TYR A 209 5.28 36.81 30.20
N LEU A 210 4.82 36.53 28.98
CA LEU A 210 5.22 37.28 27.77
C LEU A 210 4.81 38.74 27.85
N ASP A 211 3.63 39.04 28.40
CA ASP A 211 3.15 40.40 28.61
C ASP A 211 3.97 41.16 29.67
N SER A 212 4.58 40.43 30.61
CA SER A 212 5.41 41.02 31.67
C SER A 212 6.86 41.34 31.25
N LEU A 213 7.28 40.91 30.05
CA LEU A 213 8.64 41.13 29.57
C LEU A 213 8.89 42.62 29.26
N THR A 214 10.07 43.09 29.66
CA THR A 214 10.60 44.40 29.27
C THR A 214 10.98 44.43 27.78
N ASP A 215 11.20 45.64 27.24
CA ASP A 215 11.62 45.79 25.84
C ASP A 215 12.97 45.14 25.54
N GLU A 216 13.90 45.18 26.50
CA GLU A 216 15.21 44.51 26.41
C GLU A 216 15.04 42.98 26.36
N GLU A 217 14.28 42.39 27.28
CA GLU A 217 14.02 40.94 27.30
C GLU A 217 13.25 40.45 26.06
N ARG A 218 12.33 41.27 25.53
CA ARG A 218 11.63 40.96 24.27
C ARG A 218 12.59 40.94 23.09
N ALA A 219 13.56 41.85 23.04
CA ALA A 219 14.57 41.89 21.99
C ALA A 219 15.49 40.65 22.06
N GLU A 220 15.89 40.22 23.26
CA GLU A 220 16.67 39.01 23.47
C GLU A 220 15.92 37.74 23.04
N LEU A 221 14.64 37.61 23.42
CA LEU A 221 13.80 36.47 23.02
C LEU A 221 13.65 36.39 21.50
N ALA A 222 13.45 37.53 20.83
CA ALA A 222 13.34 37.60 19.38
C ALA A 222 14.66 37.18 18.69
N ALA A 223 15.80 37.64 19.21
CA ALA A 223 17.12 37.25 18.70
C ALA A 223 17.36 35.73 18.85
N HIS A 224 16.96 35.15 19.98
CA HIS A 224 17.08 33.71 20.22
C HIS A 224 16.18 32.88 19.27
N GLN A 225 14.94 33.32 19.04
CA GLN A 225 14.03 32.66 18.09
C GLN A 225 14.57 32.69 16.65
N GLU A 226 15.18 33.80 16.24
CA GLU A 226 15.82 33.92 14.92
C GLU A 226 17.03 32.98 14.79
N GLN A 227 17.84 32.85 15.84
CA GLN A 227 18.95 31.89 15.87
C GLN A 227 18.45 30.44 15.71
N MET A 228 17.37 30.07 16.39
CA MET A 228 16.77 28.73 16.31
C MET A 228 16.22 28.40 14.91
N ARG A 229 15.64 29.38 14.20
CA ARG A 229 15.16 29.18 12.82
C ARG A 229 16.28 28.98 11.81
N ARG A 230 17.46 29.53 12.08
CA ARG A 230 18.63 29.37 11.20
C ARG A 230 19.33 28.02 11.38
N THR A 231 19.13 27.36 12.53
CA THR A 231 19.77 26.08 12.85
C THR A 231 18.88 24.86 12.60
N SER A 232 17.58 25.05 12.38
CA SER A 232 16.60 24.02 11.99
C SER A 232 16.48 23.84 10.49
#